data_AF-A0A2M8EYQ0-F1
#
_entry.id   AF-A0A2M8EYQ0-F1
#
_cell.length_a   1.000
_cell.length_b   1.000
_cell.length_c   1.000
_cell.angle_alpha   90.00
_cell.angle_beta   90.00
_cell.angle_gamma   90.00
#
_symmetry.space_group_name_H-M   'P 1'
#
loop_
_entity.id
_entity.type
_entity.pdbx_description
1 polymer ?
#
loop_
_entity_poly.entity_id
_entity_poly.type
_entity_poly.pdbx_seq_one_letter_code
_entity_poly.pdbx_strand_id
1 'polypeptide(L)'
;MDFKTFLVDFFTAFIIVIKRFFLLIIYPYKTMRRISLEKDYYQLLIIAGLVFLYFKFIYFLRDKTYPATLVFLFFIFNFLLTSSFFYLLNKFFNSNQNKKETSFSSFIFTFSYSLFPTLIWFLSTSLLFIFLPPPRTFSLLGNTFSIFFVAYSLSLLIWKLILEYLAVRFSSKQNFLRIFYMMILYLTWFLPYSVFLYYFHFFRIPFI
;
A
#
# COMPACT_ATOMS: atom_id res chain seq x y z
N MET A 1 -24.49 -16.85 9.56
CA MET A 1 -24.42 -16.31 8.18
C MET A 1 -24.61 -17.48 7.24
N ASP A 2 -25.57 -17.41 6.33
CA ASP A 2 -25.72 -18.44 5.31
C ASP A 2 -24.52 -18.41 4.37
N PHE A 3 -24.01 -19.59 4.01
CA PHE A 3 -22.85 -19.70 3.10
C PHE A 3 -23.10 -18.99 1.76
N LYS A 4 -24.35 -18.99 1.29
CA LYS A 4 -24.75 -18.27 0.07
C LYS A 4 -24.61 -16.75 0.20
N THR A 5 -25.00 -16.17 1.34
CA THR A 5 -24.90 -14.71 1.53
C THR A 5 -23.45 -14.28 1.61
N PHE A 6 -22.62 -15.05 2.34
CA PHE A 6 -21.18 -14.82 2.41
C PHE A 6 -20.52 -14.82 1.02
N LEU A 7 -20.85 -15.79 0.17
CA LEU A 7 -20.30 -15.85 -1.19
C LEU A 7 -20.69 -14.62 -2.02
N VAL A 8 -21.97 -14.23 -1.99
CA VAL A 8 -22.45 -13.07 -2.73
C VAL A 8 -21.76 -11.79 -2.26
N ASP A 9 -21.63 -11.59 -0.95
CA ASP A 9 -20.94 -10.44 -0.37
C ASP A 9 -19.47 -10.38 -0.80
N PHE A 10 -18.77 -11.51 -0.74
CA PHE A 10 -17.37 -11.61 -1.16
C PHE A 10 -17.18 -11.31 -2.65
N PHE A 11 -18.00 -11.91 -3.53
CA PHE A 11 -17.93 -11.65 -4.98
C PHE A 11 -18.25 -10.19 -5.31
N THR A 12 -19.22 -9.60 -4.62
CA THR A 12 -19.57 -8.18 -4.78
C THR A 12 -18.39 -7.29 -4.37
N ALA A 13 -17.77 -7.56 -3.22
CA ALA A 13 -16.59 -6.85 -2.76
C ALA A 13 -15.42 -6.98 -3.76
N PHE A 14 -15.22 -8.16 -4.34
CA PHE A 14 -14.19 -8.41 -5.36
C PHE A 14 -14.38 -7.55 -6.61
N ILE A 15 -15.61 -7.49 -7.15
CA ILE A 15 -15.94 -6.64 -8.29
C ILE A 15 -15.72 -5.16 -7.95
N ILE A 16 -16.08 -4.74 -6.72
CA ILE A 16 -15.87 -3.37 -6.26
C ILE A 16 -14.37 -3.03 -6.17
N VAL A 17 -13.54 -3.93 -5.64
CA VAL A 17 -12.09 -3.76 -5.55
C VAL A 17 -11.49 -3.57 -6.94
N ILE A 18 -11.85 -4.43 -7.91
CA ILE A 18 -11.40 -4.32 -9.30
C ILE A 18 -11.82 -2.99 -9.92
N LYS A 19 -13.10 -2.63 -9.79
CA LYS A 19 -13.63 -1.36 -10.31
C LYS A 19 -12.88 -0.17 -9.73
N ARG A 20 -12.63 -0.17 -8.42
CA ARG A 20 -11.92 0.92 -7.73
C ARG A 20 -10.46 0.97 -8.11
N PHE A 21 -9.81 -0.16 -8.31
CA PHE A 21 -8.46 -0.22 -8.82
C PHE A 21 -8.32 0.56 -10.14
N PHE A 22 -9.18 0.30 -11.14
CA PHE A 22 -9.16 1.07 -12.39
C PHE A 22 -9.50 2.55 -12.18
N LEU A 23 -10.47 2.84 -11.32
CA LEU A 23 -10.83 4.23 -11.00
C LEU A 23 -9.76 4.98 -10.20
N LEU A 24 -8.82 4.30 -9.52
CA LEU A 24 -7.68 4.93 -8.86
C LEU A 24 -6.62 5.39 -9.86
N ILE A 25 -6.56 4.77 -11.04
CA ILE A 25 -5.69 5.19 -12.14
C ILE A 25 -6.29 6.44 -12.82
N ILE A 26 -7.58 6.40 -13.14
CA ILE A 26 -8.23 7.45 -13.95
C ILE A 26 -8.66 8.66 -13.09
N TYR A 27 -9.26 8.40 -11.92
CA TYR A 27 -9.85 9.43 -11.05
C TYR A 27 -9.44 9.28 -9.58
N PRO A 28 -8.13 9.30 -9.25
CA PRO A 28 -7.62 8.99 -7.91
C PRO A 28 -8.29 9.80 -6.80
N TYR A 29 -8.50 11.10 -7.02
CA TYR A 29 -9.13 12.00 -6.05
C TYR A 29 -10.57 11.59 -5.69
N LYS A 30 -11.44 11.41 -6.70
CA LYS A 30 -12.86 11.06 -6.49
C LYS A 30 -12.99 9.67 -5.89
N THR A 31 -12.13 8.75 -6.30
CA THR A 31 -12.14 7.36 -5.86
C THR A 31 -11.67 7.22 -4.42
N MET A 32 -10.55 7.85 -4.04
CA MET A 32 -10.09 7.84 -2.65
C MET A 32 -11.07 8.50 -1.67
N ARG A 33 -11.75 9.58 -2.10
CA ARG A 33 -12.83 10.19 -1.30
C ARG A 33 -13.99 9.24 -1.05
N ARG A 34 -14.32 8.37 -2.00
CA ARG A 34 -15.37 7.35 -1.81
C ARG A 34 -14.89 6.24 -0.90
N ILE A 35 -13.66 5.74 -1.12
CA ILE A 35 -13.03 4.69 -0.32
C ILE A 35 -12.98 5.07 1.18
N SER A 36 -12.73 6.33 1.50
CA SER A 36 -12.67 6.78 2.91
C SER A 36 -14.00 6.66 3.67
N LEU A 37 -15.13 6.53 2.96
CA LEU A 37 -16.46 6.40 3.55
C LEU A 37 -16.95 4.95 3.62
N GLU A 38 -16.12 4.00 3.20
CA GLU A 38 -16.50 2.59 3.09
C GLU A 38 -16.55 1.87 4.43
N LYS A 39 -17.34 0.80 4.44
CA LYS A 39 -17.56 -0.05 5.61
C LYS A 39 -17.49 -1.54 5.28
N ASP A 40 -17.28 -1.88 4.02
CA ASP A 40 -17.27 -3.27 3.56
C ASP A 40 -15.87 -3.88 3.74
N TYR A 41 -15.68 -4.54 4.88
CA TYR A 41 -14.41 -5.12 5.29
C TYR A 41 -13.95 -6.29 4.40
N TYR A 42 -14.83 -6.89 3.59
CA TYR A 42 -14.43 -7.94 2.64
C TYR A 42 -13.43 -7.41 1.61
N GLN A 43 -13.51 -6.13 1.25
CA GLN A 43 -12.54 -5.50 0.35
C GLN A 43 -11.13 -5.47 0.94
N LEU A 44 -11.01 -5.22 2.24
CA LEU A 44 -9.73 -5.24 2.95
C LEU A 44 -9.14 -6.65 2.98
N LEU A 45 -10.00 -7.65 3.21
CA LEU A 45 -9.60 -9.06 3.19
C LEU A 45 -9.08 -9.47 1.81
N ILE A 46 -9.74 -9.04 0.73
CA ILE A 46 -9.29 -9.28 -0.64
C ILE A 46 -7.91 -8.65 -0.89
N ILE A 47 -7.72 -7.37 -0.53
CA ILE A 47 -6.43 -6.69 -0.71
C ILE A 47 -5.33 -7.36 0.12
N ALA A 48 -5.60 -7.70 1.39
CA ALA A 48 -4.68 -8.42 2.25
C ALA A 48 -4.35 -9.81 1.68
N GLY A 49 -5.34 -10.50 1.09
CA GLY A 49 -5.16 -11.76 0.38
C GLY A 49 -4.22 -11.63 -0.82
N LEU A 50 -4.35 -10.57 -1.62
CA LEU A 50 -3.41 -10.29 -2.73
C LEU A 50 -1.98 -10.09 -2.23
N VAL A 51 -1.79 -9.35 -1.13
CA VAL A 51 -0.47 -9.18 -0.50
C VAL A 51 0.08 -10.51 0.01
N PHE A 52 -0.75 -11.34 0.64
CA PHE A 52 -0.34 -12.67 1.10
C PHE A 52 0.09 -13.59 -0.06
N LEU A 53 -0.70 -13.61 -1.14
CA LEU A 53 -0.37 -14.35 -2.36
C LEU A 53 0.95 -13.88 -2.96
N TYR A 54 1.20 -12.57 -2.97
CA TYR A 54 2.49 -12.03 -3.38
C TYR A 54 3.65 -12.55 -2.50
N PHE A 55 3.53 -12.52 -1.17
CA PHE A 55 4.61 -13.02 -0.31
C PHE A 55 4.83 -14.53 -0.47
N LYS A 56 3.76 -15.30 -0.70
CA LYS A 56 3.86 -16.71 -1.07
C LYS A 56 4.60 -16.90 -2.38
N PHE A 57 4.28 -16.11 -3.41
CA PHE A 57 4.96 -16.15 -4.71
C PHE A 57 6.45 -15.85 -4.57
N ILE A 58 6.83 -14.77 -3.89
CA ILE A 58 8.24 -14.41 -3.66
C ILE A 58 8.99 -15.45 -2.85
N TYR A 59 8.33 -16.04 -1.86
CA TYR A 59 8.93 -17.09 -1.06
C TYR A 59 9.43 -18.23 -1.94
N PHE A 60 8.72 -18.61 -3.01
CA PHE A 60 9.22 -19.64 -3.94
C PHE A 60 10.37 -19.18 -4.84
N LEU A 61 10.54 -17.89 -5.05
CA LEU A 61 11.52 -17.33 -6.00
C LEU A 61 12.88 -16.96 -5.39
N ARG A 62 12.96 -16.76 -4.07
CA ARG A 62 14.18 -16.28 -3.39
C ARG A 62 14.65 -17.26 -2.33
N ASP A 63 15.96 -17.32 -2.09
CA ASP A 63 16.52 -18.05 -0.95
C ASP A 63 16.04 -17.44 0.37
N LYS A 64 15.57 -18.31 1.27
CA LYS A 64 14.67 -17.95 2.36
C LYS A 64 15.41 -17.82 3.68
N THR A 65 15.28 -16.67 4.32
CA THR A 65 15.60 -16.51 5.75
C THR A 65 14.37 -16.79 6.63
N TYR A 66 13.16 -16.48 6.15
CA TYR A 66 11.91 -16.58 6.93
C TYR A 66 10.73 -17.12 6.12
N PRO A 67 9.72 -17.76 6.76
CA PRO A 67 8.51 -18.23 6.09
C PRO A 67 7.60 -17.07 5.65
N ALA A 68 6.91 -17.24 4.51
CA ALA A 68 6.02 -16.22 3.93
C ALA A 68 4.93 -15.73 4.91
N THR A 69 4.44 -16.63 5.77
CA THR A 69 3.42 -16.31 6.79
C THR A 69 3.94 -15.32 7.82
N LEU A 70 5.18 -15.49 8.27
CA LEU A 70 5.82 -14.59 9.23
C LEU A 70 6.03 -13.21 8.61
N VAL A 71 6.53 -13.15 7.37
CA VAL A 71 6.71 -11.88 6.65
C VAL A 71 5.38 -11.14 6.46
N PHE A 72 4.31 -11.88 6.14
CA PHE A 72 2.96 -11.31 6.04
C PHE A 72 2.45 -10.76 7.38
N LEU A 73 2.69 -11.45 8.50
CA LEU A 73 2.32 -10.94 9.83
C LEU A 73 3.07 -9.64 10.17
N PHE A 74 4.37 -9.57 9.87
CA PHE A 74 5.11 -8.32 10.01
C PHE A 74 4.59 -7.23 9.09
N PHE A 75 4.18 -7.55 7.86
CA PHE A 75 3.51 -6.59 6.98
C PHE A 75 2.22 -6.06 7.61
N ILE A 76 1.35 -6.93 8.14
CA ILE A 76 0.10 -6.51 8.80
C ILE A 76 0.40 -5.63 10.01
N PHE A 77 1.38 -6.01 10.84
CA PHE A 77 1.80 -5.21 11.98
C PHE A 77 2.26 -3.81 11.54
N ASN A 78 3.10 -3.73 10.50
CA ASN A 78 3.56 -2.46 9.96
C ASN A 78 2.43 -1.62 9.37
N PHE A 79 1.53 -2.25 8.61
CA PHE A 79 0.38 -1.59 8.02
C PHE A 79 -0.53 -0.97 9.10
N LEU A 80 -0.77 -1.71 10.18
CA LEU A 80 -1.52 -1.23 11.34
C LEU A 80 -0.77 -0.13 12.09
N LEU A 81 0.56 -0.24 12.23
CA LEU A 81 1.39 0.77 12.89
C LEU A 81 1.36 2.09 12.12
N THR A 82 1.51 2.06 10.79
CA THR A 82 1.38 3.24 9.92
C THR A 82 -0.02 3.83 9.99
N SER A 83 -1.06 3.01 9.86
CA SER A 83 -2.45 3.48 9.96
C SER A 83 -2.75 4.11 11.32
N SER A 84 -2.27 3.50 12.40
CA SER A 84 -2.46 3.98 13.78
C SER A 84 -1.68 5.27 14.03
N PHE A 85 -0.45 5.38 13.51
CA PHE A 85 0.35 6.60 13.62
C PHE A 85 -0.39 7.82 13.07
N PHE A 86 -0.91 7.72 11.84
CA PHE A 86 -1.65 8.82 11.23
C PHE A 86 -2.98 9.09 11.93
N TYR A 87 -3.68 8.05 12.38
CA TYR A 87 -4.92 8.19 13.15
C TYR A 87 -4.70 8.91 14.50
N LEU A 88 -3.68 8.51 15.26
CA LEU A 88 -3.35 9.10 16.56
C LEU A 88 -2.88 10.54 16.41
N LEU A 89 -2.02 10.84 15.43
CA LEU A 89 -1.64 12.22 15.12
C LEU A 89 -2.85 13.08 14.73
N ASN A 90 -3.77 12.53 13.94
CA ASN A 90 -4.99 13.24 13.59
C ASN A 90 -5.86 13.54 14.82
N LYS A 91 -5.97 12.58 15.76
CA LYS A 91 -6.69 12.76 17.02
C LYS A 91 -6.02 13.85 17.88
N PHE A 92 -4.69 13.84 17.98
CA PHE A 92 -3.92 14.85 18.69
C PHE A 92 -4.18 16.26 18.15
N PHE A 93 -4.15 16.45 16.82
CA PHE A 93 -4.42 17.76 16.21
C PHE A 93 -5.88 18.22 16.28
N ASN A 94 -6.83 17.29 16.42
CA ASN A 94 -8.26 17.61 16.51
C ASN A 94 -8.77 17.74 17.95
N SER A 95 -8.01 17.31 18.96
CA SER A 95 -8.40 17.33 20.37
C SER A 95 -8.87 18.71 20.85
N ASN A 96 -8.34 19.79 20.25
CA ASN A 96 -8.64 21.16 20.66
C ASN A 96 -9.67 21.86 19.76
N GLN A 97 -10.22 21.21 18.73
CA GLN A 97 -10.93 21.89 17.64
C GLN A 97 -12.42 21.54 17.47
N ASN A 98 -13.06 20.81 18.38
CA ASN A 98 -14.49 20.38 18.27
C ASN A 98 -14.86 19.85 16.86
N LYS A 99 -13.89 19.24 16.17
CA LYS A 99 -14.10 18.67 14.83
C LYS A 99 -14.71 17.29 14.97
N LYS A 100 -15.60 16.94 14.03
CA LYS A 100 -16.23 15.62 13.95
C LYS A 100 -15.17 14.52 13.96
N GLU A 101 -15.30 13.57 14.87
CA GLU A 101 -14.34 12.47 15.01
C GLU A 101 -14.19 11.70 13.70
N THR A 102 -12.94 11.47 13.31
CA THR A 102 -12.60 10.63 12.14
C THR A 102 -12.54 9.18 12.58
N SER A 103 -13.11 8.25 11.81
CA SER A 103 -13.03 6.83 12.13
C SER A 103 -11.70 6.21 11.73
N PHE A 104 -11.17 5.30 12.55
CA PHE A 104 -9.97 4.52 12.22
C PHE A 104 -10.16 3.67 10.95
N SER A 105 -11.39 3.20 10.71
CA SER A 105 -11.74 2.48 9.48
C SER A 105 -11.37 3.26 8.23
N SER A 106 -11.59 4.58 8.22
CA SER A 106 -11.27 5.42 7.07
C SER A 106 -9.78 5.40 6.72
N PHE A 107 -8.89 5.29 7.72
CA PHE A 107 -7.45 5.17 7.49
C PHE A 107 -7.11 3.79 6.93
N ILE A 108 -7.63 2.72 7.53
CA ILE A 108 -7.40 1.35 7.05
C ILE A 108 -7.84 1.22 5.58
N PHE A 109 -9.04 1.67 5.23
CA PHE A 109 -9.53 1.58 3.86
C PHE A 109 -8.65 2.35 2.89
N THR A 110 -8.38 3.64 3.15
CA THR A 110 -7.59 4.42 2.19
C THR A 110 -6.14 3.94 2.07
N PHE A 111 -5.52 3.50 3.17
CA PHE A 111 -4.18 2.91 3.12
C PHE A 111 -4.16 1.54 2.43
N SER A 112 -5.15 0.68 2.63
CA SER A 112 -5.18 -0.60 1.91
C SER A 112 -5.25 -0.39 0.39
N TYR A 113 -6.05 0.57 -0.07
CA TYR A 113 -6.12 0.91 -1.49
C TYR A 113 -4.88 1.64 -2.01
N SER A 114 -4.04 2.24 -1.15
CA SER A 114 -2.77 2.83 -1.57
C SER A 114 -1.64 1.79 -1.73
N LEU A 115 -1.90 0.51 -1.45
CA LEU A 115 -0.97 -0.61 -1.68
C LEU A 115 -0.95 -1.10 -3.13
N PHE A 116 -1.90 -0.69 -3.97
CA PHE A 116 -1.96 -1.17 -5.36
C PHE A 116 -0.70 -0.83 -6.19
N PRO A 117 -0.17 0.41 -6.16
CA PRO A 117 1.05 0.72 -6.90
C PRO A 117 2.25 -0.11 -6.44
N THR A 118 2.37 -0.37 -5.14
CA THR A 118 3.46 -1.21 -4.61
C THR A 118 3.29 -2.67 -5.01
N LEU A 119 2.07 -3.23 -4.90
CA LEU A 119 1.77 -4.58 -5.38
C LEU A 119 2.11 -4.76 -6.86
N ILE A 120 1.73 -3.80 -7.72
CA ILE A 120 2.06 -3.83 -9.14
C ILE A 120 3.57 -3.77 -9.35
N TRP A 121 4.26 -2.84 -8.69
CA TRP A 121 5.71 -2.70 -8.82
C TRP A 121 6.43 -3.99 -8.40
N PHE A 122 6.05 -4.55 -7.26
CA PHE A 122 6.62 -5.78 -6.73
C PHE A 122 6.35 -7.00 -7.61
N LEU A 123 5.12 -7.17 -8.12
CA LEU A 123 4.79 -8.26 -9.04
C LEU A 123 5.57 -8.12 -10.35
N SER A 124 5.58 -6.93 -10.96
CA SER A 124 6.27 -6.71 -12.24
C SER A 124 7.79 -6.90 -12.11
N THR A 125 8.42 -6.42 -11.04
CA THR A 125 9.86 -6.64 -10.80
C THR A 125 10.19 -8.11 -10.60
N SER A 126 9.32 -8.85 -9.91
CA SER A 126 9.51 -10.28 -9.68
C SER A 126 9.34 -11.09 -10.96
N LEU A 127 8.35 -10.74 -11.79
CA LEU A 127 8.14 -11.36 -13.10
C LEU A 127 9.30 -11.03 -14.05
N LEU A 128 9.74 -9.77 -14.10
CA LEU A 128 10.91 -9.37 -14.88
C LEU A 128 12.17 -10.11 -14.43
N PHE A 129 12.37 -10.31 -13.12
CA PHE A 129 13.51 -11.09 -12.62
C PHE A 129 13.54 -12.53 -13.17
N ILE A 130 12.37 -13.14 -13.40
CA ILE A 130 12.27 -14.50 -13.96
C ILE A 130 12.48 -14.50 -15.47
N PHE A 131 11.79 -13.63 -16.21
CA PHE A 131 11.76 -13.68 -17.67
C PHE A 131 12.86 -12.87 -18.36
N LEU A 132 13.26 -11.75 -17.76
CA LEU A 132 14.16 -10.74 -18.32
C LEU A 132 15.09 -10.22 -17.21
N PRO A 133 16.03 -11.05 -16.73
CA PRO A 133 16.99 -10.59 -15.73
C PRO A 133 17.70 -9.34 -16.26
N PRO A 134 17.91 -8.32 -15.41
CA PRO A 134 18.36 -7.01 -15.87
C PRO A 134 19.68 -7.15 -16.65
N PRO A 135 19.73 -6.68 -17.90
CA PRO A 135 20.92 -6.79 -18.74
C PRO A 135 22.06 -6.01 -18.08
N ARG A 136 23.11 -6.73 -17.66
CA ARG A 136 24.31 -6.15 -17.04
C ARG A 136 25.31 -5.64 -18.07
N THR A 137 24.84 -5.31 -19.28
CA THR A 137 25.69 -4.96 -20.43
C THR A 137 25.26 -3.62 -21.03
N PHE A 138 26.21 -2.83 -21.51
CA PHE A 138 25.99 -1.55 -22.19
C PHE A 138 25.43 -1.70 -23.61
N SER A 139 24.66 -2.76 -23.87
CA SER A 139 24.00 -2.95 -25.18
C SER A 139 22.87 -1.94 -25.36
N LEU A 140 22.54 -1.60 -26.62
CA LEU A 140 21.42 -0.73 -26.95
C LEU A 140 20.09 -1.23 -26.33
N LEU A 141 19.87 -2.54 -26.41
CA LEU A 141 18.72 -3.22 -25.80
C LEU A 141 18.73 -3.10 -24.26
N GLY A 142 19.91 -3.20 -23.63
CA GLY A 142 20.04 -3.05 -22.19
C GLY A 142 19.78 -1.63 -21.69
N ASN A 143 20.29 -0.63 -22.42
CA ASN A 143 20.05 0.78 -22.09
C ASN A 143 18.59 1.18 -22.27
N THR A 144 17.96 0.76 -23.38
CA THR A 144 16.53 1.02 -23.64
C THR A 144 15.63 0.36 -22.60
N PHE A 145 15.90 -0.90 -22.24
CA PHE A 145 15.20 -1.58 -21.15
C PHE A 145 15.37 -0.84 -19.81
N SER A 146 16.59 -0.39 -19.49
CA SER A 146 16.87 0.33 -18.25
C SER A 146 16.10 1.66 -18.18
N ILE A 147 16.08 2.44 -19.26
CA ILE A 147 15.31 3.70 -19.34
C ILE A 147 13.82 3.42 -19.14
N PHE A 148 13.28 2.41 -19.84
CA PHE A 148 11.87 2.02 -19.70
C PHE A 148 11.53 1.59 -18.27
N PHE A 149 12.37 0.74 -17.67
CA PHE A 149 12.18 0.23 -16.31
C PHE A 149 12.23 1.34 -15.26
N VAL A 150 13.15 2.29 -15.41
CA VAL A 150 13.25 3.46 -14.52
C VAL A 150 12.03 4.35 -14.67
N ALA A 151 11.60 4.65 -15.90
CA ALA A 151 10.40 5.46 -16.15
C ALA A 151 9.14 4.79 -15.58
N TYR A 152 8.99 3.48 -15.77
CA TYR A 152 7.91 2.67 -15.20
C TYR A 152 7.91 2.71 -13.66
N SER A 153 9.07 2.49 -13.04
CA SER A 153 9.22 2.50 -11.59
C SER A 153 8.91 3.87 -11.00
N LEU A 154 9.39 4.94 -11.65
CA LEU A 154 9.13 6.32 -11.22
C LEU A 154 7.64 6.68 -11.36
N SER A 155 6.98 6.25 -12.43
CA SER A 155 5.55 6.44 -12.62
C SER A 155 4.73 5.81 -11.48
N LEU A 156 5.06 4.56 -11.10
CA LEU A 156 4.40 3.88 -9.98
C LEU A 156 4.72 4.51 -8.63
N LEU A 157 5.94 4.99 -8.41
CA LEU A 157 6.33 5.71 -7.19
C LEU A 157 5.54 7.02 -7.05
N ILE A 158 5.43 7.80 -8.13
CA ILE A 158 4.63 9.04 -8.13
C ILE A 158 3.17 8.71 -7.84
N TRP A 159 2.62 7.65 -8.47
CA TRP A 159 1.25 7.22 -8.21
C TRP A 159 1.05 6.80 -6.75
N LYS A 160 1.99 6.06 -6.16
CA LYS A 160 2.01 5.71 -4.73
C LYS A 160 1.95 6.95 -3.84
N LEU A 161 2.83 7.93 -4.07
CA LEU A 161 2.86 9.18 -3.29
C LEU A 161 1.54 9.97 -3.40
N ILE A 162 0.95 10.04 -4.59
CA ILE A 162 -0.36 10.67 -4.80
C ILE A 162 -1.43 9.94 -3.97
N LEU A 163 -1.47 8.61 -4.03
CA LEU A 163 -2.46 7.83 -3.29
C LEU A 163 -2.27 7.92 -1.78
N GLU A 164 -1.04 7.95 -1.27
CA GLU A 164 -0.77 8.15 0.16
C GLU A 164 -1.17 9.52 0.68
N TYR A 165 -0.82 10.58 -0.07
CA TYR A 165 -1.28 11.91 0.24
C TYR A 165 -2.81 11.98 0.28
N LEU A 166 -3.49 11.43 -0.73
CA LEU A 166 -4.94 11.39 -0.76
C LEU A 166 -5.53 10.52 0.35
N ALA A 167 -4.87 9.42 0.69
CA ALA A 167 -5.30 8.53 1.75
C ALA A 167 -5.36 9.27 3.08
N VAL A 168 -4.29 10.00 3.43
CA VAL A 168 -4.26 10.83 4.64
C VAL A 168 -5.19 12.02 4.53
N ARG A 169 -5.27 12.69 3.37
CA ARG A 169 -6.17 13.84 3.19
C ARG A 169 -7.62 13.47 3.47
N PHE A 170 -8.12 12.38 2.89
CA PHE A 170 -9.53 12.03 3.02
C PHE A 170 -9.88 11.32 4.33
N SER A 171 -8.93 10.61 4.94
CA SER A 171 -9.14 10.00 6.25
C SER A 171 -9.07 11.02 7.39
N SER A 172 -8.07 11.90 7.36
CA SER A 172 -7.84 12.90 8.41
C SER A 172 -8.71 14.16 8.25
N LYS A 173 -9.10 14.50 7.00
CA LYS A 173 -9.80 15.74 6.62
C LYS A 173 -9.05 17.01 7.07
N GLN A 174 -7.72 16.94 7.15
CA GLN A 174 -6.87 18.07 7.53
C GLN A 174 -6.52 18.96 6.34
N ASN A 175 -6.04 20.16 6.65
CA ASN A 175 -5.48 21.09 5.66
C ASN A 175 -4.11 20.58 5.17
N PHE A 176 -3.71 21.03 3.97
CA PHE A 176 -2.47 20.62 3.31
C PHE A 176 -1.23 20.71 4.22
N LEU A 177 -1.00 21.84 4.89
CA LEU A 177 0.17 22.04 5.76
C LEU A 177 0.24 21.04 6.92
N ARG A 178 -0.91 20.67 7.50
CA ARG A 178 -0.95 19.67 8.57
C ARG A 178 -0.64 18.28 8.04
N ILE A 179 -1.17 17.92 6.87
CA ILE A 179 -0.86 16.64 6.22
C ILE A 179 0.63 16.57 5.92
N PHE A 180 1.21 17.64 5.39
CA PHE A 180 2.64 17.73 5.12
C PHE A 180 3.47 17.53 6.39
N TYR A 181 3.10 18.17 7.50
CA TYR A 181 3.74 17.97 8.79
C TYR A 181 3.60 16.53 9.32
N MET A 182 2.42 15.91 9.17
CA MET A 182 2.20 14.50 9.52
C MET A 182 3.10 13.56 8.71
N MET A 183 3.30 13.84 7.42
CA MET A 183 4.19 13.07 6.55
C MET A 183 5.65 13.18 6.97
N ILE A 184 6.11 14.39 7.32
CA ILE A 184 7.47 14.60 7.84
C ILE A 184 7.68 13.83 9.14
N LEU A 185 6.76 13.94 10.10
CA LEU A 185 6.85 13.20 11.36
C LEU A 185 6.85 11.68 11.13
N TYR A 186 6.04 11.20 10.18
CA TYR A 186 6.04 9.79 9.79
C TYR A 186 7.42 9.36 9.29
N LEU A 187 8.03 10.12 8.38
CA LEU A 187 9.35 9.80 7.83
C LEU A 187 10.45 9.78 8.90
N THR A 188 10.43 10.73 9.84
CA THR A 188 11.42 10.79 10.92
C THR A 188 11.41 9.52 11.79
N TRP A 189 10.23 8.95 12.04
CA TRP A 189 10.10 7.70 12.79
C TRP A 189 10.32 6.46 11.92
N PHE A 190 9.75 6.45 10.72
CA PHE A 190 9.71 5.28 9.84
C PHE A 190 11.06 4.97 9.21
N LEU A 191 11.88 5.98 8.87
CA LEU A 191 13.20 5.76 8.27
C LEU A 191 14.13 4.95 9.19
N PRO A 192 14.38 5.34 10.46
CA PRO A 192 15.17 4.52 11.39
C PRO A 192 14.62 3.11 11.57
N TYR A 193 13.29 3.00 11.68
CA TYR A 193 12.62 1.72 11.84
C TYR A 193 12.78 0.81 10.61
N SER A 194 12.71 1.37 9.39
CA SER A 194 12.93 0.63 8.15
C SER A 194 14.36 0.11 8.01
N VAL A 195 15.34 0.91 8.45
CA VAL A 195 16.76 0.52 8.51
C VAL A 195 16.95 -0.64 9.49
N PHE A 196 16.32 -0.60 10.66
CA PHE A 196 16.32 -1.70 11.60
C PHE A 196 15.76 -2.98 10.95
N LEU A 197 14.58 -2.93 10.31
CA LEU A 197 14.00 -4.08 9.61
C LEU A 197 14.90 -4.66 8.50
N TYR A 198 15.66 -3.79 7.82
CA TYR A 198 16.62 -4.20 6.81
C TYR A 198 17.78 -5.01 7.43
N TYR A 199 18.36 -4.55 8.55
CA TYR A 199 19.41 -5.27 9.26
C TYR A 199 18.98 -6.66 9.74
N PHE A 200 17.73 -6.80 10.20
CA PHE A 200 17.17 -8.09 10.63
C PHE A 200 16.67 -8.96 9.46
N HIS A 201 16.87 -8.55 8.21
CA HIS A 201 16.51 -9.31 7.01
C HIS A 201 14.99 -9.60 6.88
N PHE A 202 14.13 -8.94 7.65
CA PHE A 202 12.67 -9.10 7.55
C PHE A 202 12.12 -8.45 6.28
N PHE A 203 12.63 -7.27 5.93
CA PHE A 203 12.29 -6.58 4.68
C PHE A 203 13.55 -5.98 4.06
N ARG A 204 14.06 -6.60 2.98
CA ARG A 204 15.11 -5.97 2.15
C ARG A 204 14.60 -4.78 1.34
N ILE A 205 13.28 -4.69 1.14
CA ILE A 205 12.59 -3.55 0.53
C ILE A 205 11.35 -3.28 1.38
N PRO A 206 11.21 -2.10 2.00
CA PRO A 206 10.04 -1.78 2.81
C PRO A 206 8.78 -1.79 1.94
N PHE A 207 7.76 -2.51 2.42
CA PHE A 207 6.52 -2.78 1.68
C PHE A 207 5.51 -1.63 1.76
N ILE A 208 5.78 -0.66 2.63
CA ILE A 208 4.89 0.43 3.04
C ILE A 208 5.58 1.75 2.78
#